data_AF-A0A7V5FR41-F1
#
_entry.id   AF-A0A7V5FR41-F1
#
_cell.length_a   1.000
_cell.length_b   1.000
_cell.length_c   1.000
_cell.angle_alpha   90.00
_cell.angle_beta   90.00
_cell.angle_gamma   90.00
#
_symmetry.space_group_name_H-M   'P 1'
#
loop_
_entity.id
_entity.type
_entity.pdbx_description
1 polymer ?
#
loop_
_entity_poly.entity_id
_entity_poly.type
_entity_poly.pdbx_seq_one_letter_code
_entity_poly.pdbx_strand_id
1 'polypeptide(L)' 'MIVSFKNRGAEDIFDGMASKLARKYCPKSLWPVARRKMDQINRVRELKELNIPPGNRLERLQGNRGNQCSIRINQQY' A
#
# COMPACT_ATOMS: atom_id res chain seq x y z
N MET A 1 -1.24 -12.28 3.19
CA MET A 1 0.24 -12.29 3.12
C MET A 1 0.67 -11.71 1.79
N ILE A 2 1.56 -10.72 1.79
CA ILE A 2 2.15 -10.15 0.57
C ILE A 2 3.16 -11.16 0.03
N VAL A 3 2.98 -11.57 -1.22
CA VAL A 3 3.84 -12.57 -1.88
C VAL A 3 4.95 -11.91 -2.71
N SER A 4 4.69 -10.71 -3.24
CA SER A 4 5.66 -9.97 -4.05
C SER A 4 5.33 -8.49 -4.09
N PHE A 5 6.34 -7.69 -4.45
CA PHE A 5 6.21 -6.27 -4.73
C PHE A 5 6.54 -6.02 -6.20
N LYS A 6 5.68 -5.28 -6.91
CA LYS A 6 6.01 -4.78 -8.26
C LYS A 6 7.18 -3.79 -8.22
N ASN A 7 7.37 -3.12 -7.09
CA ASN A 7 8.31 -2.03 -6.95
C ASN A 7 9.23 -2.19 -5.75
N ARG A 8 10.55 -2.16 -6.01
CA ARG A 8 11.55 -2.28 -4.94
C ARG A 8 11.47 -1.17 -3.90
N GLY A 9 11.13 0.06 -4.29
CA GLY A 9 10.96 1.16 -3.34
C GLY A 9 9.76 0.97 -2.39
N ALA A 10 8.70 0.27 -2.83
CA ALA A 10 7.58 -0.06 -1.95
C ALA A 10 7.96 -1.18 -0.95
N GLU A 11 8.70 -2.18 -1.42
CA GLU A 11 9.31 -3.22 -0.58
C GLU A 11 10.26 -2.61 0.46
N ASP A 12 11.16 -1.73 0.03
CA ASP A 12 12.08 -1.02 0.94
C ASP A 12 11.31 -0.22 2.01
N ILE A 13 10.18 0.43 1.66
CA ILE A 13 9.33 1.10 2.65
C ILE A 13 8.74 0.09 3.62
N PHE A 14 8.23 -1.04 3.13
CA PHE A 14 7.66 -2.11 3.96
C PHE A 14 8.68 -2.68 4.95
N ASP A 15 9.89 -2.96 4.47
CA ASP A 15 11.01 -3.49 5.27
C ASP A 15 11.65 -2.43 6.20
N GLY A 16 11.22 -1.17 6.10
CA GLY A 16 11.77 -0.06 6.88
C GLY A 16 13.16 0.40 6.41
N MET A 17 13.58 0.02 5.21
CA MET A 17 14.84 0.41 4.60
C MET A 17 14.75 1.82 4.01
N ALA A 18 15.60 2.73 4.49
CA ALA A 18 15.64 4.10 4.00
C ALA A 18 16.43 4.25 2.69
N SER A 19 16.06 3.52 1.64
CA SER A 19 16.77 3.52 0.35
C SER A 19 16.50 4.77 -0.49
N LYS A 20 17.31 4.99 -1.54
CA LYS A 20 17.06 6.05 -2.54
C LYS A 20 15.76 5.81 -3.30
N LEU A 21 15.40 4.54 -3.55
CA LEU A 21 14.16 4.18 -4.24
C LEU A 21 12.95 4.48 -3.35
N ALA A 22 12.96 4.08 -2.08
CA ALA A 22 11.90 4.37 -1.11
C ALA A 22 11.56 5.88 -1.06
N ARG A 23 12.59 6.74 -1.00
CA ARG A 23 12.43 8.20 -0.95
C ARG A 23 11.84 8.80 -2.23
N LYS A 24 11.93 8.10 -3.37
CA LYS A 24 11.35 8.53 -4.66
C LYS A 24 9.85 8.27 -4.73
N TYR A 25 9.33 7.24 -4.05
CA TYR A 25 7.91 6.85 -4.17
C TYR A 25 6.98 7.65 -3.28
N CYS A 26 7.34 7.87 -2.01
CA CYS A 26 6.61 8.83 -1.19
C CYS A 26 7.50 9.49 -0.13
N PRO A 27 7.13 10.70 0.33
CA PRO A 27 7.83 11.40 1.39
C PRO A 27 7.99 10.53 2.64
N LYS A 28 9.13 10.68 3.33
CA LYS A 28 9.45 9.92 4.55
C LYS A 28 8.41 10.09 5.67
N SER A 29 7.76 11.25 5.72
CA SER A 29 6.66 11.53 6.66
C SER A 29 5.46 10.60 6.49
N LEU A 30 5.24 10.06 5.28
CA LEU A 30 4.14 9.14 5.00
C LEU A 30 4.51 7.66 5.23
N TRP A 31 5.78 7.33 5.41
CA TRP A 31 6.23 5.93 5.56
C TRP A 31 5.57 5.20 6.73
N PRO A 32 5.34 5.81 7.91
CA PRO A 32 4.60 5.14 8.98
C PRO A 32 3.18 4.74 8.56
N VAL A 33 2.49 5.59 7.79
CA VAL A 33 1.15 5.31 7.28
C VAL A 33 1.20 4.23 6.20
N ALA A 34 2.11 4.36 5.24
CA ALA A 34 2.31 3.40 4.17
C ALA A 34 2.60 1.98 4.71
N ARG A 35 3.52 1.87 5.68
CA ARG A 35 3.83 0.59 6.34
C ARG A 35 2.61 0.00 7.02
N ARG A 36 1.89 0.78 7.84
CA ARG A 36 0.66 0.31 8.49
C ARG A 36 -0.39 -0.21 7.50
N LYS A 37 -0.55 0.44 6.34
CA LYS A 37 -1.46 -0.02 5.27
C LYS A 37 -0.97 -1.33 4.65
N MET A 38 0.32 -1.44 4.36
CA MET A 38 0.92 -2.68 3.82
C MET A 38 0.88 -3.83 4.84
N ASP A 39 1.11 -3.57 6.13
CA ASP A 39 0.92 -4.54 7.21
C ASP A 39 -0.51 -5.06 7.26
N GLN A 40 -1.49 -4.17 7.07
CA GLN A 40 -2.89 -4.57 6.99
C GLN A 40 -3.14 -5.50 5.80
N ILE A 41 -2.69 -5.11 4.59
CA ILE A 41 -2.77 -5.96 3.39
C ILE A 41 -2.10 -7.31 3.63
N ASN A 42 -0.97 -7.32 4.34
CA ASN A 42 -0.24 -8.54 4.65
C ASN A 42 -1.02 -9.48 5.58
N ARG A 43 -1.90 -8.95 6.43
CA ARG A 43 -2.64 -9.70 7.47
C ARG A 43 -4.04 -10.16 7.06
N VAL A 44 -4.75 -9.41 6.24
CA VAL A 44 -6.15 -9.74 5.87
C VAL A 44 -6.25 -11.10 5.19
N ARG A 45 -7.34 -11.83 5.45
CA ARG A 45 -7.66 -13.10 4.80
C ARG A 45 -8.56 -12.87 3.58
N GLU A 46 -9.42 -11.88 3.67
CA GLU A 46 -10.35 -11.50 2.62
C GLU A 46 -10.22 -10.02 2.24
N LEU A 47 -10.39 -9.73 0.94
CA LEU A 47 -10.32 -8.36 0.41
C LEU A 47 -11.27 -7.39 1.11
N LYS A 48 -12.47 -7.87 1.49
CA LYS A 48 -13.51 -7.04 2.12
C LYS A 48 -13.10 -6.49 3.48
N GLU A 49 -12.16 -7.13 4.18
CA GLU A 49 -11.63 -6.65 5.46
C GLU A 49 -10.89 -5.32 5.31
N LEU A 50 -10.34 -5.04 4.12
CA LEU A 50 -9.70 -3.75 3.83
C LEU A 50 -10.68 -2.59 3.71
N ASN A 51 -12.00 -2.80 3.79
CA ASN A 51 -12.97 -1.71 3.96
C ASN A 51 -12.92 -1.08 5.35
N ILE A 52 -12.34 -1.78 6.33
CA ILE A 52 -12.18 -1.30 7.70
C ILE A 52 -10.69 -1.01 7.91
N PRO A 53 -10.30 0.20 8.34
CA PRO A 53 -11.13 1.37 8.60
C PRO A 53 -11.62 2.04 7.30
N PRO A 54 -12.72 2.82 7.33
CA PRO A 54 -13.26 3.52 6.16
C PRO A 54 -12.25 4.41 5.43
N GLY A 55 -11.25 4.92 6.14
CA GLY A 55 -10.14 5.68 5.57
C GLY A 55 -9.22 4.89 4.64
N ASN A 56 -9.38 3.58 4.51
CA ASN A 56 -8.73 2.79 3.46
C ASN A 56 -9.26 3.14 2.07
N ARG A 57 -10.54 3.54 1.98
CA ARG A 57 -11.20 3.87 0.70
C ARG A 57 -10.90 2.82 -0.36
N LEU A 58 -11.16 1.55 -0.01
CA LEU A 58 -10.92 0.42 -0.89
C LEU A 58 -11.72 0.60 -2.18
N GLU A 59 -11.04 0.55 -3.31
CA GLU A 59 -11.65 0.68 -4.64
C GLU A 59 -11.13 -0.41 -5.58
N ARG A 60 -12.00 -0.89 -6.46
CA ARG A 60 -11.58 -1.70 -7.61
C ARG A 60 -11.17 -0.74 -8.74
N LEU A 61 -10.01 -0.99 -9.32
CA LEU A 61 -9.51 -0.17 -10.43
C LEU A 61 -10.20 -0.54 -11.74
N GLN A 62 -10.16 0.36 -12.72
CA GLN A 62 -10.83 0.21 -14.01
C GLN A 62 -9.83 0.05 -15.18
N GLY A 63 -10.34 -0.30 -16.36
CA GLY A 63 -9.55 -0.47 -17.58
C GLY A 63 -8.52 -1.60 -17.48
N ASN A 64 -7.30 -1.36 -17.93
CA ASN A 64 -6.19 -2.34 -17.90
C ASN A 64 -5.81 -2.82 -16.48
N ARG A 65 -6.35 -2.17 -15.44
CA ARG A 65 -6.15 -2.54 -14.03
C ARG A 65 -7.41 -3.13 -13.40
N GLY A 66 -8.39 -3.58 -14.19
CA GLY A 66 -9.68 -4.12 -13.74
C GLY A 66 -9.63 -5.21 -12.65
N ASN A 67 -8.52 -5.96 -12.60
CA ASN A 67 -8.28 -7.04 -11.63
C ASN A 67 -7.47 -6.60 -10.41
N GLN A 68 -7.26 -5.30 -10.23
CA GLN A 68 -6.50 -4.72 -9.13
C GLN A 68 -7.40 -3.89 -8.23
N CYS A 69 -7.01 -3.80 -6.96
CA CYS A 69 -7.64 -2.92 -5.99
C CYS A 69 -6.64 -1.88 -5.50
N SER A 70 -7.15 -0.78 -4.96
CA SER A 70 -6.36 0.29 -4.37
C SER A 70 -6.88 0.62 -2.97
N ILE A 71 -5.98 1.01 -2.08
CA ILE A 71 -6.29 1.66 -0.80
C ILE A 71 -5.46 2.93 -0.70
N ARG A 72 -5.99 3.94 -0.03
CA ARG A 72 -5.39 5.28 0.05
C ARG A 72 -4.48 5.43 1.25
N ILE A 73 -3.32 6.03 1.05
CA ILE A 73 -2.46 6.56 2.12
C ILE A 73 -2.96 7.93 2.54
N ASN A 74 -3.29 8.80 1.57
CA ASN A 74 -3.93 10.11 1.78
C ASN A 74 -4.70 10.56 0.52
N GLN A 75 -4.92 11.87 0.32
CA GLN A 75 -5.63 12.37 -0.87
C GLN A 75 -4.82 12.24 -2.17
N GLN A 76 -3.50 12.13 -2.09
CA GLN A 76 -2.57 12.08 -3.23
C GLN A 76 -1.96 10.69 -3.45
N TYR A 77 -1.74 9.93 -2.37
CA TYR A 77 -1.02 8.65 -2.35
C TYR A 77 -1.94 7.50 -1.93
#